data_AF-A0A348NNQ8-F1
#
_entry.id   AF-A0A348NNQ8-F1
#
_cell.length_a   1.000
_cell.length_b   1.000
_cell.length_c   1.000
_cell.angle_alpha   90.00
_cell.angle_beta   90.00
_cell.angle_gamma   90.00
#
_symmetry.space_group_name_H-M   'P 1'
#
loop_
_entity.id
_entity.type
_entity.pdbx_description
1 polymer ?
#
loop_
_entity_poly.entity_id
_entity_poly.type
_entity_poly.pdbx_seq_one_letter_code
_entity_poly.pdbx_strand_id
1 'polypeptide(L)'
;MRLHFHLKNHRSVDSSDGFNDTLILKIGSHAHYNFAFTAEGLYNVTLTASGILNEGSQTLSTSDPATFLFGVNAVPEPSAFALIAGGMTLGFAAMRRRRS
;
A
#
# COMPACT_ATOMS: atom_id res chain seq x y z
N MET A 1 -2.25 -5.01 11.98
CA MET A 1 -1.95 -4.99 10.52
C MET A 1 -2.68 -3.77 9.96
N ARG A 2 -1.97 -2.84 9.29
CA ARG A 2 -2.42 -1.44 9.11
C ARG A 2 -2.22 -0.97 7.67
N LEU A 3 -3.28 -0.42 7.07
CA LEU A 3 -3.30 0.23 5.76
C LEU A 3 -3.47 1.74 5.98
N HIS A 4 -2.50 2.53 5.52
CA HIS A 4 -2.51 3.98 5.53
C HIS A 4 -2.78 4.55 4.15
N PHE A 5 -3.62 5.56 4.11
CA PHE A 5 -3.74 6.45 2.98
C PHE A 5 -3.10 7.81 3.30
N HIS A 6 -2.24 8.31 2.42
CA HIS A 6 -1.64 9.64 2.58
C HIS A 6 -1.97 10.52 1.37
N LEU A 7 -2.72 11.60 1.62
CA LEU A 7 -3.11 12.60 0.63
C LEU A 7 -2.28 13.86 0.74
N LYS A 8 -1.94 14.46 -0.41
CA LYS A 8 -1.35 15.81 -0.50
C LYS A 8 -2.25 16.95 0.04
N ASN A 9 -3.40 16.64 0.64
CA ASN A 9 -4.41 17.61 1.09
C ASN A 9 -4.87 17.37 2.55
N HIS A 10 -4.02 16.82 3.43
CA HIS A 10 -4.23 16.68 4.89
C HIS A 10 -5.36 15.75 5.37
N ARG A 11 -5.84 14.80 4.56
CA ARG A 11 -6.76 13.75 5.07
C ARG A 11 -6.10 12.37 4.97
N SER A 12 -6.09 11.63 6.08
CA SER A 12 -5.64 10.24 6.14
C SER A 12 -6.82 9.36 6.52
N VAL A 13 -6.83 8.16 5.94
CA VAL A 13 -7.76 7.08 6.24
C VAL A 13 -6.88 5.96 6.79
N ASP A 14 -7.24 5.41 7.94
CA ASP A 14 -6.44 4.45 8.69
C ASP A 14 -7.35 3.40 9.33
N SER A 15 -7.33 2.20 8.77
CA SER A 15 -8.15 1.08 9.23
C SER A 15 -7.89 0.66 10.70
N SER A 16 -6.85 1.20 11.33
CA SER A 16 -6.47 0.90 12.72
C SER A 16 -6.85 1.97 13.74
N ASP A 17 -7.34 3.13 13.32
CA ASP A 17 -7.71 4.22 14.23
C ASP A 17 -9.13 4.09 14.80
N GLY A 18 -9.93 3.17 14.25
CA GLY A 18 -11.28 2.86 14.71
C GLY A 18 -12.34 3.89 14.30
N PHE A 19 -12.02 4.80 13.37
CA PHE A 19 -12.95 5.78 12.84
C PHE A 19 -13.53 5.37 11.48
N ASN A 20 -14.53 6.14 11.03
CA ASN A 20 -15.09 5.97 9.70
C ASN A 20 -14.10 6.46 8.64
N ASP A 21 -13.57 5.49 7.91
CA ASP A 21 -12.63 5.65 6.83
C ASP A 21 -13.34 6.12 5.54
N THR A 22 -13.44 7.45 5.32
CA THR A 22 -14.16 8.01 4.16
C THR A 22 -13.35 9.07 3.41
N LEU A 23 -13.36 8.97 2.09
CA LEU A 23 -12.78 9.94 1.17
C LEU A 23 -13.89 10.64 0.38
N ILE A 24 -13.93 11.97 0.42
CA ILE A 24 -14.92 12.78 -0.31
C ILE A 24 -14.31 13.34 -1.59
N LEU A 25 -15.00 13.11 -2.70
CA LEU A 25 -14.70 13.61 -4.03
C LEU A 25 -15.81 14.56 -4.51
N LYS A 26 -15.45 15.59 -5.26
CA LYS A 26 -16.45 16.46 -5.90
C LYS A 26 -16.94 15.78 -7.18
N ILE A 27 -18.24 15.89 -7.46
CA ILE A 27 -18.82 15.38 -8.71
C ILE A 27 -18.10 16.03 -9.91
N GLY A 28 -17.73 15.21 -10.90
CA GLY A 28 -16.97 15.63 -12.08
C GLY A 28 -15.46 15.84 -11.84
N SER A 29 -14.96 15.57 -10.64
CA SER A 29 -13.51 15.64 -10.34
C SER A 29 -12.82 14.28 -10.46
N HIS A 30 -11.50 14.29 -10.61
CA HIS A 30 -10.63 13.12 -10.46
C HIS A 30 -9.60 13.42 -9.37
N ALA A 31 -9.26 12.43 -8.55
CA ALA A 31 -8.19 12.56 -7.56
C ALA A 31 -7.36 11.28 -7.48
N HIS A 32 -6.08 11.45 -7.16
CA HIS A 32 -5.16 10.35 -6.91
C HIS A 32 -4.93 10.20 -5.41
N TYR A 33 -5.04 8.96 -4.93
CA TYR A 33 -4.79 8.58 -3.54
C TYR A 33 -3.63 7.59 -3.50
N ASN A 34 -2.77 7.71 -2.49
CA ASN A 34 -1.70 6.74 -2.26
C ASN A 34 -2.13 5.75 -1.18
N PHE A 35 -1.74 4.49 -1.36
CA PHE A 35 -1.92 3.40 -0.41
C PHE A 35 -0.56 3.01 0.17
N ALA A 36 -0.48 2.77 1.47
CA ALA A 36 0.71 2.31 2.15
C ALA A 36 0.35 1.23 3.16
N PHE A 37 1.11 0.15 3.20
CA PHE A 37 0.92 -0.95 4.15
C PHE A 37 2.07 -0.94 5.13
N THR A 38 1.81 -1.18 6.41
CA THR A 38 2.88 -1.10 7.42
C THR A 38 3.59 -2.41 7.69
N ALA A 39 3.11 -3.50 7.11
CA ALA A 39 3.67 -4.83 7.29
C ALA A 39 3.46 -5.67 6.03
N GLU A 40 4.28 -6.70 5.86
CA GLU A 40 4.02 -7.75 4.89
C GLU A 40 2.71 -8.49 5.21
N GLY A 41 2.07 -9.04 4.20
CA GLY A 41 0.87 -9.84 4.35
C GLY A 41 -0.10 -9.73 3.18
N LEU A 42 -1.21 -10.44 3.32
CA LEU A 42 -2.35 -10.40 2.40
C LEU A 42 -3.46 -9.54 2.98
N TYR A 43 -3.85 -8.50 2.25
CA TYR A 43 -4.85 -7.53 2.69
C TYR A 43 -6.08 -7.61 1.79
N ASN A 44 -7.24 -7.91 2.38
CA ASN A 44 -8.53 -7.71 1.72
C ASN A 44 -8.98 -6.28 2.00
N VAL A 45 -9.01 -5.46 0.95
CA VAL A 45 -9.46 -4.07 1.01
C VAL A 45 -10.84 -4.00 0.37
N THR A 46 -11.85 -3.76 1.20
CA THR A 46 -13.24 -3.63 0.77
C THR A 46 -13.62 -2.16 0.68
N LEU A 47 -14.18 -1.76 -0.46
CA LEU A 47 -14.58 -0.39 -0.75
C LEU A 47 -16.06 -0.33 -1.12
N THR A 48 -16.73 0.73 -0.70
CA THR A 48 -18.06 1.13 -1.18
C THR A 48 -18.01 2.58 -1.66
N ALA A 49 -18.84 2.92 -2.64
CA ALA A 49 -19.00 4.28 -3.12
C ALA A 49 -20.43 4.75 -2.85
N SER A 50 -20.57 5.96 -2.32
CA SER A 50 -21.88 6.57 -2.08
C SER A 50 -21.98 7.93 -2.75
N GLY A 51 -23.13 8.22 -3.36
CA GLY A 51 -23.38 9.48 -4.05
C GLY A 51 -24.85 9.69 -4.40
N ILE A 52 -25.20 10.93 -4.71
CA ILE A 52 -26.51 11.29 -5.26
C ILE A 52 -26.40 11.17 -6.78
N LEU A 53 -27.17 10.26 -7.37
CA LEU A 53 -27.06 9.92 -8.80
C LEU A 53 -27.94 10.77 -9.72
N ASN A 54 -29.05 11.30 -9.19
CA ASN A 54 -30.03 12.07 -9.95
C ASN A 54 -30.03 13.52 -9.50
N GLU A 55 -29.98 14.44 -10.47
CA GLU A 55 -30.10 15.88 -10.19
C GLU A 55 -31.44 16.18 -9.52
N GLY A 56 -31.41 16.90 -8.40
CA GLY A 56 -32.59 17.21 -7.58
C GLY A 56 -33.00 16.11 -6.58
N SER A 57 -32.37 14.93 -6.60
CA SER A 57 -32.57 13.92 -5.56
C SER A 57 -31.76 14.26 -4.30
N GLN A 58 -32.31 13.94 -3.13
CA GLN A 58 -31.56 13.94 -1.86
C GLN A 58 -31.21 12.51 -1.39
N THR A 59 -31.62 11.50 -2.16
CA THR A 59 -31.37 10.10 -1.83
C THR A 59 -29.92 9.76 -2.14
N LEU A 60 -29.19 9.39 -1.10
CA LEU A 60 -27.85 8.81 -1.23
C LEU A 60 -27.98 7.36 -1.70
N SER A 61 -27.36 7.04 -2.83
CA SER A 61 -27.21 5.66 -3.30
C SER A 61 -25.82 5.17 -2.96
N THR A 62 -25.73 3.92 -2.51
CA THR A 62 -24.46 3.25 -2.17
C THR A 62 -24.29 2.04 -3.07
N SER A 63 -23.07 1.85 -3.60
CA SER A 63 -22.73 0.69 -4.40
C SER A 63 -22.68 -0.59 -3.57
N ASP A 64 -22.75 -1.73 -4.23
CA ASP A 64 -22.32 -2.99 -3.62
C ASP A 64 -20.83 -2.90 -3.21
N PRO A 65 -20.41 -3.63 -2.16
CA PRO A 65 -19.01 -3.69 -1.77
C PRO A 65 -18.16 -4.36 -2.85
N ALA A 66 -16.99 -3.79 -3.12
CA ALA A 66 -15.97 -4.39 -3.97
C ALA A 66 -14.71 -4.68 -3.13
N THR A 67 -14.23 -5.92 -3.18
CA THR A 67 -13.06 -6.37 -2.42
C THR A 67 -11.88 -6.62 -3.34
N PHE A 68 -10.73 -6.06 -2.97
CA PHE A 68 -9.45 -6.23 -3.67
C PHE A 68 -8.45 -6.91 -2.74
N LEU A 69 -7.71 -7.89 -3.26
CA LEU A 69 -6.64 -8.56 -2.54
C LEU A 69 -5.29 -7.93 -2.89
N PHE A 70 -4.59 -7.43 -1.88
CA PHE A 70 -3.23 -6.91 -2.01
C PHE A 70 -2.24 -7.83 -1.30
N GLY A 71 -1.24 -8.31 -2.04
CA GLY A 71 -0.08 -9.01 -1.48
C GLY A 71 1.09 -8.06 -1.29
N VAL A 72 1.54 -7.91 -0.04
CA VAL A 72 2.64 -7.03 0.34
C VAL A 72 3.79 -7.89 0.84
N ASN A 73 4.94 -7.80 0.17
CA ASN A 73 6.15 -8.53 0.53
C ASN A 73 7.33 -7.56 0.47
N ALA A 74 8.34 -7.74 1.32
CA ALA A 74 9.59 -7.02 1.17
C ALA A 74 10.25 -7.42 -0.15
N VAL A 75 10.64 -6.41 -0.90
CA VAL A 75 11.56 -6.56 -2.01
C VAL A 75 12.95 -6.24 -1.45
N PRO A 76 13.90 -7.17 -1.45
CA PRO A 76 15.24 -6.89 -0.97
C PRO A 76 15.85 -5.73 -1.77
N GLU A 77 16.46 -4.77 -1.06
CA GLU A 77 17.17 -3.67 -1.70
C GLU A 77 18.29 -4.22 -2.61
N PRO A 78 18.55 -3.62 -3.78
CA PRO A 78 19.58 -4.11 -4.71
C PRO A 78 20.97 -4.30 -4.06
N SER A 79 21.29 -3.49 -3.06
CA SER A 79 22.56 -3.56 -2.32
C SER A 79 22.69 -4.80 -1.45
N ALA A 80 21.59 -5.39 -0.97
CA ALA A 80 21.63 -6.63 -0.20
C ALA A 80 22.23 -7.78 -1.03
N PHE A 81 21.86 -7.86 -2.31
CA PHE A 81 22.45 -8.83 -3.23
C PHE A 81 23.93 -8.55 -3.53
N ALA A 82 24.28 -7.28 -3.70
CA ALA A 82 25.67 -6.88 -3.93
C ALA A 82 26.58 -7.23 -2.73
N LEU A 83 26.10 -7.04 -1.50
CA LEU A 83 26.82 -7.43 -0.28
C LEU A 83 27.03 -8.94 -0.18
N ILE A 84 26.01 -9.74 -0.49
CA ILE A 84 26.12 -11.22 -0.49
C ILE A 84 27.15 -11.66 -1.55
N ALA A 85 27.05 -11.15 -2.78
CA ALA A 85 27.97 -11.48 -3.86
C ALA A 85 29.42 -11.06 -3.52
N GLY A 86 29.60 -9.83 -3.06
CA GLY A 86 30.90 -9.30 -2.65
C GLY A 86 31.51 -10.11 -1.50
N GLY A 87 30.72 -10.42 -0.48
CA GLY A 87 31.15 -11.26 0.66
C GLY A 87 31.62 -12.65 0.22
N MET A 88 30.89 -13.32 -0.67
CA MET A 88 31.30 -14.61 -1.23
C MET A 88 32.63 -14.50 -1.98
N THR A 89 32.78 -13.51 -2.87
CA THR A 89 34.03 -13.33 -3.64
C THR A 89 35.24 -13.08 -2.75
N LEU A 90 35.10 -12.22 -1.73
CA LEU A 90 36.17 -11.93 -0.78
C LEU A 90 36.49 -13.14 0.10
N GLY A 91 35.47 -13.88 0.54
CA GLY A 91 35.64 -15.11 1.31
C GLY A 91 36.41 -16.18 0.53
N PHE A 92 36.07 -16.42 -0.73
CA PHE A 92 36.81 -17.33 -1.61
C PHE A 92 38.26 -16.87 -1.84
N ALA A 93 38.47 -15.57 -2.10
CA ALA A 93 39.81 -15.01 -2.28
C ALA A 93 40.67 -15.16 -1.02
N ALA A 94 40.10 -14.90 0.16
CA ALA A 94 40.77 -15.06 1.44
C ALA A 94 41.08 -16.53 1.75
N MET A 95 40.15 -17.45 1.44
CA MET A 95 40.35 -18.89 1.61
C MET A 95 41.46 -19.41 0.70
N ARG A 96 41.55 -18.92 -0.54
CA ARG A 96 42.63 -19.28 -1.47
C ARG A 96 44.00 -18.82 -0.96
N ARG A 97 44.08 -17.60 -0.41
CA ARG A 97 45.33 -17.06 0.16
C ARG A 97 45.82 -17.80 1.41
N ARG A 98 44.91 -18.43 2.17
CA ARG A 98 45.28 -19.22 3.37
C ARG A 98 45.77 -20.64 3.05
N ARG A 99 45.55 -21.13 1.82
CA ARG A 99 45.91 -22.50 1.39
C ARG A 99 47.16 -22.53 0.50
N SER A 100 47.77 -21.39 0.23
CA SER A 100 49.06 -21.22 -0.44
C SER A 100 50.11 -20.84 0.59
#